data_AF-A0A9C8JBK9-F1
#
_entry.id   AF-A0A9C8JBK9-F1
#
_cell.length_a   1.000
_cell.length_b   1.000
_cell.length_c   1.000
_cell.angle_alpha   90.00
_cell.angle_beta   90.00
_cell.angle_gamma   90.00
#
_symmetry.space_group_name_H-M   'P 1'
#
loop_
_entity.id
_entity.type
_entity.pdbx_description
1 polymer ?
#
loop_
_entity_poly.entity_id
_entity_poly.type
_entity_poly.pdbx_seq_one_letter_code
_entity_poly.pdbx_strand_id
1 'polypeptide(L)'
;MRVKVNFANRQCIGIVLNKKESDDSEYIKSLKTIESKIDDSPLLTEELIETIIWMSRYYHHPIGECFQTALPKLLRSDKAAELKKEDVWFRTETHIEKKLSQKQRLCID
;
A
#
# COMPACT_ATOMS: atom_id res chain seq x y z
N MET A 1 5.40 -7.56 -2.84
CA MET A 1 4.05 -7.69 -2.25
C MET A 1 4.14 -7.44 -0.75
N ARG A 2 3.33 -6.54 -0.19
CA ARG A 2 3.29 -6.30 1.26
C ARG A 2 2.36 -7.29 1.97
N VAL A 3 2.75 -7.69 3.18
CA VAL A 3 1.99 -8.61 4.03
C VAL A 3 1.96 -8.13 5.46
N LYS A 4 0.89 -8.44 6.18
CA LYS A 4 0.76 -8.20 7.62
C LYS A 4 1.18 -9.46 8.38
N VAL A 5 2.06 -9.31 9.36
CA VAL A 5 2.60 -10.43 10.15
C VAL A 5 2.70 -10.04 11.63
N ASN A 6 2.58 -11.03 12.51
CA ASN A 6 2.92 -10.88 13.92
C ASN A 6 4.38 -11.29 14.17
N PHE A 7 5.21 -10.30 14.47
CA PHE A 7 6.63 -10.50 14.75
C PHE A 7 6.97 -9.97 16.15
N ALA A 8 7.53 -10.81 17.02
CA ALA A 8 7.86 -10.43 18.41
C ALA A 8 6.69 -9.72 19.16
N ASN A 9 5.48 -10.27 19.06
CA ASN A 9 4.25 -9.74 19.70
C ASN A 9 3.82 -8.35 19.23
N ARG A 10 4.32 -7.88 18.08
CA ARG A 10 3.84 -6.65 17.42
C ARG A 10 3.39 -6.96 16.00
N GLN A 11 2.35 -6.26 15.55
CA GLN A 11 1.96 -6.28 14.16
C GLN A 11 2.95 -5.46 13.33
N CYS A 12 3.40 -6.03 12.21
CA CYS A 12 4.38 -5.43 11.33
C CYS A 12 3.97 -5.62 9.86
N ILE A 13 4.42 -4.69 9.03
CA ILE A 13 4.31 -4.79 7.58
C ILE A 13 5.61 -5.38 7.04
N GLY A 14 5.52 -6.59 6.50
CA GLY A 14 6.61 -7.28 5.82
C GLY A 14 6.52 -7.11 4.30
N ILE A 15 7.65 -7.31 3.63
CA ILE A 15 7.73 -7.35 2.16
C ILE A 15 8.25 -8.73 1.77
N VAL A 16 7.48 -9.44 0.95
CA VAL A 16 7.88 -10.75 0.44
C VAL A 16 8.87 -10.54 -0.71
N LEU A 17 10.09 -11.05 -0.53
CA LEU A 17 11.17 -11.01 -1.53
C LEU A 17 11.28 -12.29 -2.36
N ASN A 18 11.04 -13.44 -1.71
CA ASN A 18 11.12 -14.74 -2.36
C ASN A 18 10.17 -15.72 -1.65
N LYS A 19 9.71 -16.73 -2.38
CA LYS A 19 8.95 -17.88 -1.87
C LYS A 19 9.77 -19.13 -2.15
N LYS A 20 9.97 -19.95 -1.13
CA LYS A 20 10.60 -21.27 -1.25
C LYS A 20 9.62 -22.33 -0.76
N GLU A 21 9.49 -23.40 -1.53
CA GLU A 21 8.71 -24.58 -1.13
C GLU A 21 9.59 -25.52 -0.30
N SER A 22 8.96 -26.22 0.64
CA SER A 22 9.61 -27.15 1.55
C SER A 22 8.66 -28.30 1.82
N ASP A 23 9.17 -29.52 1.86
CA ASP A 23 8.40 -30.72 2.22
C ASP A 23 8.59 -31.11 3.70
N ASP A 24 9.40 -30.35 4.44
CA ASP A 24 9.66 -30.58 5.85
C ASP A 24 8.47 -30.09 6.70
N SER A 25 7.60 -31.04 7.06
CA SER A 25 6.39 -30.74 7.82
C SER A 25 6.65 -30.19 9.22
N GLU A 26 7.78 -30.53 9.84
CA GLU A 26 8.12 -30.05 11.19
C GLU A 26 8.61 -28.60 11.10
N TYR A 27 9.46 -28.30 10.11
CA TYR A 27 9.86 -26.94 9.79
C TYR A 27 8.66 -26.04 9.51
N ILE A 28 7.73 -26.46 8.64
CA ILE A 28 6.53 -25.67 8.31
C ILE A 28 5.69 -25.36 9.55
N LYS A 29 5.48 -26.34 10.44
CA LYS A 29 4.70 -26.16 11.67
C LYS A 29 5.33 -25.18 12.65
N SER A 30 6.66 -25.04 12.63
CA SER A 30 7.40 -24.11 13.50
C SER A 30 7.25 -22.64 13.07
N LEU A 31 6.87 -22.38 11.81
CA LEU A 31 6.76 -21.04 11.27
C LEU A 31 5.45 -20.37 11.69
N LYS A 32 5.51 -19.07 12.00
CA LYS A 32 4.32 -18.25 12.14
C LYS A 32 3.67 -18.02 10.79
N THR A 33 2.34 -18.05 10.75
CA THR A 33 1.56 -17.76 9.56
C THR A 33 1.57 -16.26 9.23
N ILE A 34 1.42 -15.95 7.94
CA ILE A 34 1.11 -14.58 7.49
C ILE A 34 -0.33 -14.26 7.90
N GLU A 35 -0.58 -13.11 8.52
CA GLU A 35 -1.92 -12.72 8.98
C GLU A 35 -2.81 -12.31 7.80
N SER A 36 -2.29 -11.47 6.90
CA SER A 36 -3.00 -11.08 5.69
C SER A 36 -2.06 -10.59 4.58
N LYS A 37 -2.54 -10.71 3.34
CA LYS A 37 -1.95 -10.08 2.16
C LYS A 37 -2.54 -8.68 2.00
N ILE A 38 -1.68 -7.67 1.77
CA ILE A 38 -2.12 -6.26 1.63
C ILE A 38 -2.29 -5.87 0.16
N ASP A 39 -1.37 -6.33 -0.70
CA ASP A 39 -1.40 -6.01 -2.13
C ASP A 39 -1.77 -7.24 -2.96
N ASP A 40 -2.65 -7.07 -3.94
CA ASP A 40 -2.97 -8.12 -4.90
C ASP A 40 -1.93 -8.28 -6.01
N SER A 41 -1.23 -7.20 -6.34
CA SER A 41 -0.15 -7.16 -7.33
C SER A 41 1.12 -6.53 -6.73
N PRO A 42 2.31 -6.79 -7.31
CA PRO A 42 3.52 -6.09 -6.93
C PRO A 42 3.38 -4.57 -7.10
N LEU A 43 3.75 -3.80 -6.06
CA LEU A 43 3.77 -2.33 -6.10
C LEU A 43 5.06 -1.76 -6.70
N LEU A 44 6.15 -2.52 -6.62
CA LEU A 44 7.47 -2.14 -7.10
C LEU A 44 7.78 -2.97 -8.33
N THR A 45 8.45 -2.36 -9.31
CA THR A 45 8.98 -3.09 -10.46
C THR A 45 10.14 -3.98 -10.01
N GLU A 46 10.47 -4.97 -10.85
CA GLU A 46 11.56 -5.91 -10.57
C GLU A 46 12.91 -5.18 -10.48
N GLU A 47 13.18 -4.25 -11.40
CA GLU A 47 14.41 -3.47 -11.44
C GLU A 47 14.59 -2.62 -10.18
N LEU A 48 13.50 -2.06 -9.64
CA LEU A 48 13.55 -1.29 -8.40
C LEU A 48 13.82 -2.20 -7.20
N ILE A 49 13.23 -3.39 -7.16
CA ILE A 49 13.50 -4.40 -6.12
C ILE A 49 14.98 -4.78 -6.14
N GLU A 50 15.53 -5.07 -7.32
CA GLU A 50 16.96 -5.39 -7.49
C GLU A 50 17.86 -4.25 -7.05
N THR A 51 17.52 -3.01 -7.41
CA THR A 51 18.26 -1.81 -7.00
C THR A 51 18.27 -1.67 -5.49
N ILE A 52 17.13 -1.88 -4.81
CA ILE A 52 17.04 -1.80 -3.34
C ILE A 52 17.88 -2.89 -2.67
N ILE A 53 17.84 -4.12 -3.19
CA ILE A 53 18.66 -5.23 -2.70
C ILE A 53 20.15 -4.93 -2.89
N TRP A 54 20.52 -4.40 -4.05
CA TRP A 54 21.89 -3.98 -4.33
C TRP A 54 22.34 -2.88 -3.37
N MET A 55 21.54 -1.83 -3.15
CA MET A 55 21.84 -0.75 -2.21
C MET A 55 22.07 -1.27 -0.79
N SER A 56 21.19 -2.16 -0.31
CA SER A 56 21.32 -2.77 1.01
C SER A 56 22.64 -3.54 1.15
N ARG A 57 23.01 -4.33 0.13
CA ARG A 57 24.27 -5.08 0.10
C ARG A 57 25.49 -4.16 0.04
N TYR A 58 25.46 -3.18 -0.85
CA TYR A 58 26.59 -2.29 -1.10
C TYR A 58 26.87 -1.37 0.09
N TYR A 59 25.83 -0.73 0.63
CA TYR A 59 25.93 0.17 1.77
C TYR A 59 25.82 -0.52 3.13
N HIS A 60 25.75 -1.86 3.16
CA HIS A 60 25.62 -2.66 4.39
C HIS A 60 24.48 -2.21 5.31
N HIS A 61 23.39 -1.72 4.72
CA HIS A 61 22.23 -1.22 5.45
C HIS A 61 21.16 -2.33 5.55
N PRO A 62 20.42 -2.44 6.67
CA PRO A 62 19.35 -3.44 6.79
C PRO A 62 18.33 -3.37 5.64
N ILE A 63 18.10 -4.51 4.98
CA ILE A 63 17.25 -4.59 3.79
C ILE A 63 15.82 -4.09 4.04
N GLY A 64 15.26 -4.38 5.21
CA GLY A 64 13.92 -3.92 5.60
C GLY A 64 13.82 -2.40 5.60
N GLU A 65 14.81 -1.71 6.16
CA GLU A 65 14.86 -0.24 6.19
C GLU A 65 15.07 0.36 4.80
N CYS A 66 15.84 -0.30 3.93
CA CYS A 66 16.00 0.14 2.54
C CYS A 66 14.66 0.11 1.79
N PHE A 67 13.87 -0.96 1.93
CA PHE A 67 12.53 -1.00 1.34
C PHE A 67 11.56 -0.01 1.97
N GLN A 68 11.59 0.15 3.30
CA GLN A 68 10.76 1.15 3.97
C GLN A 68 11.09 2.56 3.46
N THR A 69 12.37 2.86 3.26
CA THR A 69 12.84 4.14 2.72
C THR A 69 12.34 4.37 1.29
N ALA A 70 12.40 3.34 0.45
CA ALA A 70 11.93 3.39 -0.94
C ALA A 70 10.40 3.60 -1.06
N LEU A 71 9.62 3.15 -0.06
CA LEU A 71 8.16 3.30 -0.07
C LEU A 71 7.71 4.67 0.48
N PRO A 72 6.71 5.31 -0.15
CA PRO A 72 6.00 6.44 0.43
C PRO A 72 5.41 6.10 1.81
N LYS A 73 5.38 7.07 2.73
CA LYS A 73 4.94 6.87 4.13
C LYS A 73 3.59 6.17 4.26
N LEU A 74 2.62 6.47 3.40
CA LEU A 74 1.31 5.82 3.42
C LEU A 74 1.38 4.32 3.09
N LEU A 75 2.27 3.94 2.17
CA LEU A 75 2.48 2.56 1.76
C LEU A 75 3.36 1.75 2.75
N ARG A 76 3.90 2.39 3.78
CA ARG A 76 4.58 1.71 4.90
C ARG A 76 3.60 1.15 5.94
N SER A 77 2.34 1.56 5.87
CA SER A 77 1.25 1.07 6.73
C SER A 77 0.47 -0.08 6.08
N ASP A 78 -0.51 -0.66 6.79
CA ASP A 78 -1.43 -1.68 6.28
C ASP A 78 -2.51 -1.13 5.33
N LYS A 79 -2.39 0.12 4.88
CA LYS A 79 -3.32 0.72 3.92
C LYS A 79 -3.09 0.18 2.50
N ALA A 80 -4.20 -0.01 1.79
CA ALA A 80 -4.20 -0.31 0.37
C ALA A 80 -3.52 0.81 -0.44
N ALA A 81 -2.90 0.43 -1.56
CA ALA A 81 -2.25 1.37 -2.48
C ALA A 81 -3.28 2.06 -3.38
N GLU A 82 -4.25 2.75 -2.77
CA GLU A 82 -5.34 3.41 -3.47
C GLU A 82 -5.07 4.92 -3.59
N LEU A 83 -5.19 5.42 -4.82
CA LEU A 83 -5.20 6.86 -5.07
C LEU A 83 -6.55 7.42 -4.66
N LYS A 84 -6.55 8.34 -3.71
CA LYS A 84 -7.75 9.11 -3.39
C LYS A 84 -8.09 9.96 -4.61
N LYS A 85 -9.26 9.71 -5.19
CA LYS A 85 -9.81 10.56 -6.26
C LYS A 85 -10.28 11.87 -5.64
N GLU A 86 -10.09 12.95 -6.37
CA GLU A 86 -10.67 14.24 -6.01
C GLU A 86 -12.15 14.25 -6.39
N ASP A 87 -12.96 14.94 -5.57
CA ASP A 87 -14.34 15.21 -5.92
C ASP A 87 -14.35 16.26 -7.04
N VAL A 88 -14.77 15.84 -8.23
CA VAL A 88 -14.93 16.75 -9.39
C VAL A 88 -16.39 17.09 -9.58
N TRP A 89 -16.68 18.38 -9.72
CA TRP A 89 -18.01 18.88 -10.04
C TRP A 89 -18.13 19.03 -11.55
N PHE A 90 -19.14 18.41 -12.14
CA PHE A 90 -19.51 18.60 -13.54
C PHE A 90 -20.96 19.09 -13.60
N ARG A 91 -21.26 19.91 -14.62
CA ARG A 91 -22.63 20.32 -14.89
C ARG A 91 -23.42 19.11 -15.35
N THR A 92 -24.48 18.75 -14.64
CA THR A 92 -25.42 17.72 -15.10
C THR A 92 -26.26 18.27 -16.26
N GLU A 93 -26.52 17.44 -17.29
CA GLU A 93 -27.44 17.80 -18.39
C GLU A 93 -28.89 17.90 -17.91
N THR A 94 -29.19 17.22 -16.80
CA THR A 94 -30.46 17.33 -16.09
C THR A 94 -30.59 18.72 -15.47
N HIS A 95 -31.47 19.52 -16.05
CA HIS A 95 -31.93 20.74 -15.44
C HIS A 95 -32.88 20.39 -14.29
N ILE A 96 -32.36 20.41 -13.06
CA ILE A 96 -33.21 20.33 -11.88
C ILE A 96 -33.83 21.72 -11.71
N GLU A 97 -35.12 21.87 -12.02
CA GLU A 97 -35.88 23.07 -11.62
C GLU A 97 -35.94 23.13 -10.08
N LYS A 98 -34.93 23.75 -9.49
CA LYS A 98 -34.87 24.04 -8.06
C LYS A 98 -35.21 25.50 -7.87
N LYS A 99 -36.28 25.78 -7.10
CA LYS A 99 -36.60 27.15 -6.68
C LYS A 99 -35.44 27.69 -5.85
N LEU A 100 -34.61 28.55 -6.45
CA LEU A 100 -33.47 29.16 -5.78
C LEU A 100 -33.93 30.05 -4.63
N SER A 101 -33.28 29.91 -3.48
CA SER A 101 -33.49 30.78 -2.31
C SER A 101 -33.03 32.21 -2.59
N GLN A 102 -33.50 33.17 -1.79
CA GLN A 102 -33.17 34.59 -1.95
C GLN A 102 -31.65 34.86 -1.89
N LYS A 103 -30.92 34.13 -1.03
CA LYS A 103 -29.45 34.22 -0.92
C LYS A 103 -28.72 33.68 -2.15
N GLN A 104 -29.24 32.63 -2.79
CA GLN A 104 -28.63 32.03 -3.97
C GLN A 104 -28.83 32.90 -5.22
N ARG A 105 -29.94 33.66 -5.30
CA ARG A 105 -30.18 34.61 -6.40
C ARG A 105 -29.18 35.77 -6.39
N LEU A 106 -28.87 36.29 -5.19
CA LEU A 106 -27.89 37.36 -5.00
C LEU A 106 -26.45 36.99 -5.39
N CYS A 107 -26.12 35.70 -5.58
CA CYS A 107 -24.79 35.26 -6.01
C CYS A 107 -24.68 35.05 -7.54
N ILE A 108 -25.78 35.21 -8.29
CA ILE A 108 -25.83 35.03 -9.74
C ILE A 108 -25.79 36.37 -10.49
N ASP A 109 -26.13 37.48 -9.81
CA ASP A 109 -25.94 38.86 -10.26
C ASP A 109 -24.53 39.38 -9.93
#